data_AF-A0A963FBR4-F1
#
_entry.id   AF-A0A963FBR4-F1
#
_cell.length_a   1.000
_cell.length_b   1.000
_cell.length_c   1.000
_cell.angle_alpha   90.00
_cell.angle_beta   90.00
_cell.angle_gamma   90.00
#
_symmetry.space_group_name_H-M   'P 1'
#
loop_
_entity.id
_entity.type
_entity.pdbx_description
1 polymer ?
#
loop_
_entity_poly.entity_id
_entity_poly.type
_entity_poly.pdbx_seq_one_letter_code
_entity_poly.pdbx_strand_id
1 'polypeptide(L)'
;MISLVTLAHRASSIHKRYAKIHAQVFSFSISNLRLTFWQSAAPEYCQLESELVQLRDELEVIRSIIANEEELEPANTRSREFAFALDVYAIALSDAIMWLSKICGCRCRDHKGIEQYSTKQDWADRHEYDNAIQQYRRLGERLGHLFQRL
;
A
#
# COMPACT_ATOMS: atom_id res chain seq x y z
N MET A 1 -5.05 -24.63 -8.40
CA MET A 1 -4.23 -24.47 -7.17
C MET A 1 -3.16 -23.44 -7.41
N ILE A 2 -3.00 -22.49 -6.49
CA ILE A 2 -2.04 -21.40 -6.55
C ILE A 2 -1.02 -21.61 -5.42
N SER A 3 0.27 -21.50 -5.75
CA SER A 3 1.33 -21.62 -4.73
C SER A 3 1.47 -20.35 -3.89
N LEU A 4 1.85 -20.50 -2.63
CA LEU A 4 2.11 -19.36 -1.73
C LEU A 4 3.23 -18.45 -2.23
N VAL A 5 4.20 -19.00 -2.93
CA VAL A 5 5.29 -18.24 -3.58
C VAL A 5 4.71 -17.30 -4.65
N THR A 6 3.73 -17.77 -5.42
CA THR A 6 3.05 -16.94 -6.44
C THR A 6 2.31 -15.78 -5.79
N LEU A 7 1.58 -16.03 -4.69
CA LEU A 7 0.88 -14.97 -3.95
C LEU A 7 1.86 -13.97 -3.33
N ALA A 8 2.99 -14.43 -2.80
CA ALA A 8 4.04 -13.58 -2.27
C ALA A 8 4.65 -12.66 -3.34
N HIS A 9 4.89 -13.19 -4.55
CA HIS A 9 5.36 -12.36 -5.67
C HIS A 9 4.32 -11.32 -6.11
N ARG A 10 3.03 -11.67 -6.12
CA ARG A 10 1.95 -10.72 -6.41
C ARG A 10 1.91 -9.60 -5.36
N ALA A 11 1.94 -9.94 -4.06
CA ALA A 11 1.99 -8.97 -2.97
C ALA A 11 3.24 -8.06 -3.05
N SER A 12 4.39 -8.62 -3.43
CA SER A 12 5.62 -7.85 -3.68
C SER A 12 5.48 -6.89 -4.85
N SER A 13 4.83 -7.31 -5.94
CA SER A 13 4.55 -6.46 -7.11
C SER A 13 3.64 -5.29 -6.73
N ILE A 14 2.57 -5.56 -5.98
CA ILE A 14 1.67 -4.53 -5.44
C ILE A 14 2.43 -3.54 -4.56
N HIS A 15 3.26 -4.02 -3.63
CA HIS A 15 4.09 -3.17 -2.79
C HIS A 15 5.03 -2.27 -3.61
N LYS A 16 5.65 -2.79 -4.68
CA LYS A 16 6.50 -1.98 -5.57
C LYS A 16 5.71 -0.89 -6.30
N ARG A 17 4.50 -1.19 -6.78
CA ARG A 17 3.60 -0.19 -7.42
C ARG A 17 3.16 0.87 -6.41
N TYR A 18 2.72 0.44 -5.23
CA TYR A 18 2.40 1.33 -4.11
C TYR A 18 3.58 2.24 -3.74
N ALA A 19 4.80 1.71 -3.63
CA ALA A 19 5.99 2.49 -3.29
C ALA A 19 6.31 3.56 -4.34
N LYS A 20 6.04 3.30 -5.63
CA LYS A 20 6.15 4.32 -6.69
C LYS A 20 5.12 5.44 -6.49
N ILE A 21 3.86 5.09 -6.19
CA ILE A 21 2.81 6.09 -5.92
C ILE A 21 3.14 6.90 -4.66
N HIS A 22 3.56 6.27 -3.57
CA HIS A 22 4.07 6.95 -2.37
C HIS A 22 5.17 7.95 -2.74
N ALA A 23 6.16 7.51 -3.51
CA ALA A 23 7.24 8.39 -3.94
C ALA A 23 6.71 9.54 -4.81
N GLN A 24 5.73 9.34 -5.69
CA GLN A 24 5.13 10.43 -6.47
C GLN A 24 4.39 11.45 -5.59
N VAL A 25 3.62 10.98 -4.59
CA VAL A 25 2.87 11.84 -3.66
C VAL A 25 3.80 12.65 -2.74
N PHE A 26 4.93 12.07 -2.33
CA PHE A 26 5.83 12.66 -1.32
C PHE A 26 7.24 13.04 -1.81
N SER A 27 7.60 12.80 -3.07
CA SER A 27 8.87 13.27 -3.68
C SER A 27 8.99 14.79 -3.69
N PHE A 28 7.87 15.48 -3.52
CA PHE A 28 7.79 16.92 -3.27
C PHE A 28 8.19 17.35 -1.84
N SER A 29 8.38 16.41 -0.91
CA SER A 29 8.66 16.72 0.51
C SER A 29 10.16 16.90 0.83
N ILE A 30 11.09 16.43 0.00
CA ILE A 30 12.55 16.52 0.26
C ILE A 30 13.23 17.51 -0.69
N SER A 31 12.65 17.77 -1.87
CA SER A 31 13.22 18.63 -2.91
C SER A 31 12.85 20.11 -2.77
N ASN A 32 11.85 20.48 -1.94
CA ASN A 32 11.38 21.87 -1.80
C ASN A 32 12.27 22.80 -0.93
N LEU A 33 13.47 22.37 -0.53
CA LEU A 33 14.50 23.29 -0.03
C LEU A 33 15.37 23.89 -1.16
N ARG A 34 15.26 23.38 -2.39
CA ARG A 34 16.01 23.89 -3.54
C ARG A 34 15.17 23.77 -4.80
N LEU A 35 14.77 24.89 -5.38
CA LEU A 35 14.20 25.11 -6.73
C LEU A 35 12.77 25.65 -6.73
N THR A 36 12.64 26.90 -6.27
CA THR A 36 11.84 27.89 -7.01
C THR A 36 12.40 27.94 -8.44
N PHE A 37 11.68 27.43 -9.46
CA PHE A 37 11.67 27.94 -10.85
C PHE A 37 10.97 27.02 -11.87
N TRP A 38 10.66 25.77 -11.52
CA TRP A 38 9.93 24.89 -12.43
C TRP A 38 8.55 24.66 -11.83
N GLN A 39 7.50 25.10 -12.56
CA GLN A 39 6.13 24.68 -12.31
C GLN A 39 6.06 23.17 -12.53
N SER A 40 6.49 22.41 -11.53
CA SER A 40 6.29 20.98 -11.49
C SER A 40 4.80 20.74 -11.45
N ALA A 41 4.27 20.09 -12.48
CA ALA A 41 2.87 19.70 -12.54
C ALA A 41 2.51 19.00 -11.23
N ALA A 42 1.47 19.50 -10.54
CA ALA A 42 0.96 18.84 -9.36
C ALA A 42 0.64 17.37 -9.71
N PRO A 43 0.90 16.41 -8.81
CA PRO A 43 0.51 15.02 -9.06
C PRO A 43 -0.98 14.96 -9.44
N GLU A 44 -1.33 14.10 -10.41
CA GLU A 44 -2.72 13.83 -10.75
C GLU A 44 -3.37 12.99 -9.64
N TYR A 45 -3.67 13.64 -8.50
CA TYR A 45 -4.13 12.98 -7.28
C TYR A 45 -5.36 12.11 -7.49
N CYS A 46 -6.25 12.49 -8.42
CA CYS A 46 -7.43 11.70 -8.75
C CYS A 46 -7.08 10.37 -9.45
N GLN A 47 -6.07 10.39 -10.34
CA GLN A 47 -5.57 9.18 -10.98
C GLN A 47 -4.88 8.29 -9.95
N LEU A 48 -4.02 8.87 -9.10
CA LEU A 48 -3.32 8.13 -8.06
C LEU A 48 -4.29 7.49 -7.04
N GLU A 49 -5.37 8.18 -6.67
CA GLU A 49 -6.44 7.61 -5.86
C GLU A 49 -7.05 6.37 -6.53
N SER A 50 -7.38 6.46 -7.82
CA SER A 50 -7.94 5.33 -8.56
C SER A 50 -6.97 4.14 -8.64
N GLU A 51 -5.70 4.39 -8.89
CA GLU A 51 -4.66 3.36 -8.90
C GLU A 51 -4.51 2.69 -7.52
N LEU A 52 -4.56 3.47 -6.43
CA LEU A 52 -4.48 2.94 -5.06
C LEU A 52 -5.68 2.06 -4.72
N VAL A 53 -6.89 2.44 -5.15
CA VAL A 53 -8.09 1.59 -4.99
C VAL A 53 -7.91 0.26 -5.71
N GLN A 54 -7.39 0.26 -6.95
CA GLN A 54 -7.10 -0.98 -7.68
C GLN A 54 -6.08 -1.86 -6.95
N LEU A 55 -5.01 -1.27 -6.41
CA LEU A 55 -4.02 -2.03 -5.63
C LEU A 55 -4.63 -2.70 -4.39
N ARG A 56 -5.60 -2.03 -3.75
CA ARG A 56 -6.33 -2.58 -2.60
C ARG A 56 -7.19 -3.77 -3.01
N ASP A 57 -7.92 -3.64 -4.12
CA ASP A 57 -8.75 -4.71 -4.64
C ASP A 57 -7.89 -5.93 -5.04
N GLU A 58 -6.70 -5.71 -5.61
CA GLU A 58 -5.73 -6.78 -5.89
C GLU A 58 -5.23 -7.48 -4.61
N LEU A 59 -5.06 -6.76 -3.49
CA LEU A 59 -4.71 -7.37 -2.20
C LEU A 59 -5.86 -8.20 -1.64
N GLU A 60 -7.10 -7.73 -1.78
CA GLU A 60 -8.27 -8.48 -1.31
C GLU A 60 -8.45 -9.81 -2.06
N VAL A 61 -8.11 -9.84 -3.36
CA VAL A 61 -8.04 -11.09 -4.13
C VAL A 61 -7.01 -12.04 -3.54
N ILE A 62 -5.81 -11.56 -3.17
CA ILE A 62 -4.78 -12.41 -2.54
C ILE A 62 -5.30 -12.98 -1.22
N ARG A 63 -5.96 -12.16 -0.40
CA ARG A 63 -6.51 -12.57 0.90
C ARG A 63 -7.63 -13.60 0.75
N SER A 64 -8.50 -13.41 -0.23
CA SER A 64 -9.57 -14.35 -0.55
C SER A 64 -9.01 -15.73 -0.92
N ILE A 65 -7.96 -15.77 -1.73
CA ILE A 65 -7.28 -17.03 -2.09
C ILE A 65 -6.64 -17.69 -0.85
N ILE A 66 -6.05 -16.89 0.06
CA ILE A 66 -5.45 -17.44 1.29
C ILE A 66 -6.51 -18.04 2.21
N ALA A 67 -7.67 -17.40 2.32
CA ALA A 67 -8.79 -17.89 3.14
C ALA A 67 -9.41 -19.17 2.57
N ASN A 68 -9.37 -19.35 1.25
CA ASN A 68 -9.88 -20.53 0.56
C ASN A 68 -8.80 -21.64 0.50
N GLU A 69 -8.69 -22.47 1.55
CA GLU A 69 -7.68 -23.55 1.62
C GLU A 69 -7.71 -24.52 0.42
N GLU A 70 -8.85 -24.68 -0.26
CA GLU A 70 -8.99 -25.51 -1.48
C GLU A 70 -8.26 -24.92 -2.70
N GLU A 71 -8.07 -23.60 -2.75
CA GLU A 71 -7.35 -22.92 -3.82
C GLU A 71 -5.83 -22.95 -3.61
N LEU A 72 -5.38 -23.17 -2.38
CA LEU A 72 -3.98 -23.28 -1.99
C LEU A 72 -3.44 -24.70 -2.16
N GLU A 73 -2.16 -24.80 -2.45
CA GLU A 73 -1.47 -26.09 -2.39
C GLU A 73 -1.46 -26.62 -0.94
N PRO A 74 -1.53 -27.96 -0.75
CA PRO A 74 -1.55 -28.58 0.58
C PRO A 74 -0.41 -28.09 1.46
N ALA A 75 -0.75 -27.35 2.52
CA ALA A 75 0.23 -26.65 3.34
C ALA A 75 0.76 -27.53 4.48
N ASN A 76 2.08 -27.69 4.57
CA ASN A 76 2.74 -28.12 5.79
C ASN A 76 2.69 -26.99 6.86
N THR A 77 3.11 -27.26 8.10
CA THR A 77 3.08 -26.27 9.19
C THR A 77 3.77 -24.94 8.84
N ARG A 78 4.90 -24.97 8.12
CA ARG A 78 5.62 -23.77 7.70
C ARG A 78 4.86 -23.00 6.63
N SER A 79 4.27 -23.69 5.67
CA SER A 79 3.42 -23.10 4.64
C SER A 79 2.20 -22.41 5.25
N ARG A 80 1.59 -22.98 6.30
CA ARG A 80 0.49 -22.33 7.03
C ARG A 80 0.93 -21.08 7.78
N GLU A 81 2.08 -21.14 8.45
CA GLU A 81 2.64 -19.96 9.13
C GLU A 81 2.96 -18.84 8.13
N PHE A 82 3.52 -19.19 6.97
CA PHE A 82 3.77 -18.24 5.90
C PHE A 82 2.47 -17.65 5.33
N ALA A 83 1.46 -18.48 5.06
CA ALA A 83 0.17 -18.03 4.56
C ALA A 83 -0.49 -17.02 5.52
N PHE A 84 -0.47 -17.33 6.82
CA PHE A 84 -0.95 -16.42 7.86
C PHE A 84 -0.16 -15.10 7.88
N ALA A 85 1.17 -15.16 7.83
CA ALA A 85 2.00 -13.96 7.81
C ALA A 85 1.77 -13.12 6.53
N LEU A 86 1.50 -13.76 5.40
CA LEU A 86 1.19 -13.10 4.14
C LEU A 86 -0.16 -12.38 4.17
N ASP A 87 -1.19 -13.01 4.75
CA ASP A 87 -2.51 -12.36 4.94
C ASP A 87 -2.39 -11.15 5.87
N VAL A 88 -1.74 -11.30 7.02
CA VAL A 88 -1.53 -10.17 7.97
C VAL A 88 -0.72 -9.03 7.32
N TYR A 89 0.30 -9.36 6.52
CA TYR A 89 1.03 -8.36 5.74
C TYR A 89 0.13 -7.67 4.70
N ALA A 90 -0.69 -8.42 3.97
CA ALA A 90 -1.60 -7.88 2.98
C ALA A 90 -2.64 -6.92 3.60
N ILE A 91 -3.16 -7.24 4.79
CA ILE A 91 -4.04 -6.36 5.57
C ILE A 91 -3.32 -5.05 5.90
N ALA A 92 -2.13 -5.12 6.50
CA ALA A 92 -1.41 -3.90 6.89
C ALA A 92 -1.00 -3.04 5.69
N LEU A 93 -0.64 -3.65 4.56
CA LEU A 93 -0.35 -2.92 3.32
C LEU A 93 -1.63 -2.28 2.75
N SER A 94 -2.77 -2.98 2.81
CA SER A 94 -4.08 -2.46 2.40
C SER A 94 -4.46 -1.22 3.22
N ASP A 95 -4.23 -1.22 4.54
CA ASP A 95 -4.48 -0.06 5.40
C ASP A 95 -3.62 1.14 5.00
N ALA A 96 -2.34 0.92 4.72
CA ALA A 96 -1.45 1.98 4.27
C ALA A 96 -1.85 2.53 2.88
N ILE A 97 -2.30 1.66 1.97
CA ILE A 97 -2.85 2.06 0.66
C ILE A 97 -4.13 2.88 0.85
N MET A 98 -5.04 2.47 1.74
CA MET A 98 -6.27 3.17 2.04
C MET A 98 -6.01 4.59 2.54
N TRP A 99 -5.08 4.75 3.49
CA TRP A 99 -4.71 6.07 4.01
C TRP A 99 -4.12 6.97 2.91
N LEU A 100 -3.24 6.43 2.06
CA LEU A 100 -2.71 7.20 0.94
C LEU A 100 -3.79 7.57 -0.08
N SER A 101 -4.73 6.66 -0.35
CA SER A 101 -5.87 6.88 -1.23
C SER A 101 -6.75 7.99 -0.69
N LYS A 102 -7.02 8.01 0.62
CA LYS A 102 -7.77 9.08 1.28
C LYS A 102 -7.10 10.44 1.11
N ILE A 103 -5.79 10.51 1.36
CA ILE A 103 -5.00 11.74 1.18
C ILE A 103 -5.09 12.22 -0.28
N CYS A 104 -4.92 11.31 -1.24
CA CYS A 104 -5.03 11.63 -2.67
C CYS A 104 -6.44 12.12 -3.03
N GLY A 105 -7.49 11.45 -2.56
CA GLY A 105 -8.87 11.85 -2.80
C GLY A 105 -9.22 13.22 -2.21
N CYS A 106 -8.77 13.50 -0.99
CA CYS A 106 -8.92 14.82 -0.38
C CYS A 106 -8.20 15.92 -1.19
N ARG A 107 -6.94 15.69 -1.60
CA ARG A 107 -6.19 16.65 -2.45
C ARG A 107 -6.80 16.81 -3.84
N CYS A 108 -7.35 15.75 -4.42
CA CYS A 108 -8.08 15.80 -5.69
C CYS A 108 -9.32 16.71 -5.57
N ARG A 109 -10.12 16.54 -4.52
CA ARG A 109 -11.32 17.38 -4.27
C ARG A 109 -10.96 18.84 -4.00
N ASP A 110 -9.91 19.08 -3.23
CA ASP A 110 -9.39 20.43 -2.95
C ASP A 110 -8.93 21.12 -4.23
N HIS A 111 -8.14 20.43 -5.05
CA HIS A 111 -7.67 20.95 -6.34
C HIS A 111 -8.82 21.26 -7.32
N LYS A 112 -9.91 20.48 -7.27
CA LYS A 112 -11.13 20.72 -8.05
C LYS A 112 -12.05 21.79 -7.46
N GLY A 113 -11.71 22.36 -6.29
CA GLY A 113 -12.54 23.34 -5.58
C GLY A 113 -13.84 22.77 -5.01
N ILE A 114 -13.93 21.45 -4.83
CA ILE A 114 -15.13 20.77 -4.33
C ILE A 114 -15.20 20.85 -2.79
N GLU A 115 -14.08 20.54 -2.12
CA GLU A 115 -13.99 20.47 -0.67
C GLU A 115 -12.57 20.84 -0.24
N GLN A 116 -12.43 21.80 0.67
CA GLN A 116 -11.11 22.26 1.10
C GLN A 116 -10.42 21.23 2.00
N TYR A 117 -9.19 20.84 1.65
CA TYR A 117 -8.40 19.94 2.49
C TYR A 117 -7.59 20.74 3.51
N SER A 118 -8.13 20.90 4.72
CA SER A 118 -7.49 21.73 5.75
C SER A 118 -6.14 21.17 6.21
N THR A 119 -5.20 22.06 6.58
CA THR A 119 -3.87 21.66 7.09
C THR A 119 -3.94 20.75 8.31
N LYS A 120 -4.91 20.97 9.21
CA LYS A 120 -5.12 20.11 10.38
C LYS A 120 -5.51 18.69 9.98
N GLN A 121 -6.34 18.56 8.93
CA GLN A 121 -6.76 17.28 8.40
C GLN A 121 -5.63 16.56 7.65
N ASP A 122 -4.88 17.26 6.78
CA ASP A 122 -3.68 16.69 6.12
C ASP A 122 -2.67 16.18 7.15
N TRP A 123 -2.45 16.93 8.25
CA TRP A 123 -1.55 16.49 9.30
C TRP A 123 -2.04 15.23 10.04
N ALA A 124 -3.32 15.18 10.39
CA ALA A 124 -3.91 14.00 11.04
C ALA A 124 -3.88 12.77 10.14
N ASP A 125 -4.28 12.90 8.87
CA ASP A 125 -4.27 11.80 7.91
C ASP A 125 -2.84 11.29 7.63
N ARG A 126 -1.85 12.19 7.55
CA ARG A 126 -0.43 11.80 7.42
C ARG A 126 0.09 11.07 8.66
N HIS A 127 -0.34 11.46 9.85
CA HIS A 127 0.07 10.77 11.07
C HIS A 127 -0.41 9.32 11.08
N GLU A 128 -1.69 9.09 10.75
CA GLU A 128 -2.24 7.73 10.64
C GLU A 128 -1.57 6.94 9.51
N TYR A 129 -1.29 7.60 8.39
CA TYR A 129 -0.56 7.02 7.28
C TYR A 129 0.85 6.54 7.67
N ASP A 130 1.61 7.36 8.40
CA ASP A 130 2.96 7.01 8.86
C ASP A 130 2.92 5.82 9.83
N ASN A 131 1.91 5.76 10.71
CA ASN A 131 1.69 4.62 11.60
C ASN A 131 1.44 3.33 10.79
N ALA A 132 0.57 3.38 9.77
CA ALA A 132 0.30 2.25 8.89
C ALA A 132 1.55 1.80 8.12
N ILE A 133 2.39 2.75 7.66
CA ILE A 133 3.66 2.43 7.01
C ILE A 133 4.58 1.62 7.93
N GLN A 134 4.72 2.05 9.18
CA GLN A 134 5.60 1.35 10.13
C GLN A 134 5.10 -0.08 10.39
N GLN A 135 3.80 -0.28 10.47
CA GLN A 135 3.20 -1.60 10.70
C GLN A 135 3.49 -2.57 9.56
N TYR A 136 3.16 -2.20 8.30
CA TYR A 136 3.35 -3.14 7.19
C TYR A 136 4.85 -3.42 6.94
N ARG A 137 5.76 -2.47 7.19
CA ARG A 137 7.21 -2.68 7.07
C ARG A 137 7.72 -3.76 8.03
N ARG A 138 7.35 -3.68 9.31
CA ARG A 138 7.73 -4.70 10.32
C ARG A 138 7.19 -6.08 9.95
N LEU A 139 5.96 -6.14 9.44
CA LEU A 139 5.35 -7.39 8.98
C LEU A 139 6.03 -7.93 7.72
N GLY A 140 6.45 -7.06 6.80
CA GLY A 140 7.20 -7.42 5.60
C GLY A 140 8.57 -8.03 5.92
N GLU A 141 9.28 -7.50 6.92
CA GLU A 141 10.54 -8.08 7.41
C GLU A 141 10.31 -9.49 7.96
N ARG A 142 9.30 -9.67 8.82
CA ARG A 142 8.92 -10.99 9.34
C ARG A 142 8.55 -11.96 8.22
N LEU A 143 7.77 -11.52 7.25
CA LEU A 143 7.37 -12.32 6.08
C LEU A 143 8.59 -12.75 5.26
N GLY A 144 9.54 -11.86 5.04
CA GLY A 144 10.79 -12.16 4.34
C GLY A 144 11.63 -13.25 5.03
N HIS A 145 11.69 -13.23 6.37
CA HIS A 145 12.37 -14.28 7.13
C HIS A 145 11.69 -15.65 7.03
N LEU A 146 10.35 -15.67 6.99
CA LEU A 146 9.60 -16.92 6.79
C LEU A 146 9.77 -17.45 5.36
N PHE A 147 9.81 -16.56 4.37
CA PHE A 147 10.04 -16.93 2.97
C PHE A 147 11.38 -17.64 2.74
N GLN A 148 12.44 -17.26 3.46
CA GLN A 148 13.75 -17.90 3.37
C GLN A 148 13.79 -19.33 3.94
N ARG A 149 12.75 -19.74 4.68
CA ARG A 149 12.66 -21.03 5.40
C ARG A 149 11.62 -21.98 4.82
N LEU A 150 10.87 -21.51 3.82
CA LEU A 150 9.93 -22.27 2.99
C LEU A 150 10.71 -23.23 2.08
#